data_AF-A0AAW6KLT8-F1
#
_entry.id   AF-A0AAW6KLT8-F1
#
_cell.length_a   1.000
_cell.length_b   1.000
_cell.length_c   1.000
_cell.angle_alpha   90.00
_cell.angle_beta   90.00
_cell.angle_gamma   90.00
#
_symmetry.space_group_name_H-M   'P 1'
#
loop_
_entity.id
_entity.type
_entity.pdbx_description
1 polymer ?
#
loop_
_entity_poly.entity_id
_entity_poly.type
_entity_poly.pdbx_seq_one_letter_code
_entity_poly.pdbx_strand_id
1 'polypeptide(L)' 'LVSPSHRLAGGNPENINNQCKTGQSIQLEISTPQREAFFSEFSLWTRASSKNETFQAYVSAVKEVLETRYK' A
#
# COMPACT_ATOMS: atom_id res chain seq x y z
N LEU A 1 -7.85 11.60 2.28
CA LEU A 1 -8.15 10.62 3.34
C LEU A 1 -9.63 10.27 3.27
N VAL A 2 -9.99 9.03 3.58
CA VAL A 2 -11.40 8.57 3.63
C VAL A 2 -12.02 8.89 5.00
N SER A 3 -13.35 8.93 5.10
CA SER A 3 -14.01 9.10 6.40
C SER A 3 -13.78 7.89 7.32
N PRO A 4 -13.84 8.05 8.65
CA PRO A 4 -13.71 6.91 9.58
C PRO A 4 -14.75 5.81 9.39
N SER A 5 -15.93 6.16 8.87
CA SER A 5 -17.03 5.24 8.56
C SER A 5 -16.93 4.58 7.18
N HIS A 6 -15.93 4.96 6.37
CA HIS A 6 -15.78 4.41 5.02
C HIS A 6 -15.40 2.92 5.08
N ARG A 7 -15.90 2.10 4.16
CA ARG A 7 -15.60 0.65 4.13
C ARG A 7 -14.10 0.31 4.04
N LEU A 8 -13.28 1.27 3.59
CA LEU A 8 -11.82 1.16 3.45
C LEU A 8 -11.06 1.95 4.52
N ALA A 9 -11.73 2.39 5.59
CA ALA A 9 -11.11 3.19 6.63
C ALA A 9 -10.11 2.40 7.50
N GLY A 10 -10.23 1.06 7.54
CA GLY A 10 -9.32 0.20 8.29
C GLY A 10 -9.40 0.37 9.82
N GLY A 11 -10.40 1.08 10.35
CA GLY A 11 -10.47 1.45 11.78
C GLY A 11 -11.01 0.38 12.72
N ASN A 12 -11.41 -0.81 12.24
CA ASN A 12 -11.88 -1.90 13.10
C ASN A 12 -10.71 -2.47 13.93
N PRO A 13 -10.78 -2.53 15.28
CA PRO A 13 -9.75 -3.13 16.12
C PRO A 13 -9.39 -4.58 15.78
N GLU A 14 -10.33 -5.35 15.23
CA GLU A 14 -10.11 -6.75 14.82
C GLU A 14 -9.35 -6.87 13.50
N ASN A 15 -9.21 -5.80 12.72
CA ASN A 15 -8.39 -5.81 11.50
C ASN A 15 -6.95 -6.18 11.89
N ILE A 16 -6.38 -7.20 11.22
CA ILE A 16 -5.03 -7.69 11.49
C ILE A 16 -3.97 -6.57 11.45
N ASN A 17 -4.18 -5.53 10.63
CA ASN A 17 -3.29 -4.37 10.55
C ASN A 17 -3.20 -3.60 11.89
N ASN A 18 -4.28 -3.59 12.67
CA ASN A 18 -4.38 -2.94 13.97
C ASN A 18 -3.96 -3.84 15.14
N GLN A 19 -3.58 -5.10 14.91
CA GLN A 19 -3.13 -6.01 15.98
C GLN A 19 -1.63 -5.89 16.27
N CYS A 20 -0.99 -4.81 15.79
CA CYS A 20 0.38 -4.47 16.15
C CYS A 20 0.47 -3.94 17.59
N LYS A 21 1.71 -3.85 18.13
CA LYS A 21 1.94 -3.47 19.55
C LYS A 21 1.28 -2.16 19.98
N THR A 22 1.10 -1.21 19.06
CA THR A 22 0.53 0.12 19.35
C THR A 22 -0.96 0.22 19.06
N GLY A 23 -1.56 -0.77 18.38
CA GLY A 23 -2.92 -0.67 17.88
C GLY A 23 -3.12 0.30 16.71
N GLN A 24 -2.05 0.93 16.21
CA GLN A 24 -2.10 2.00 15.20
C GLN A 24 -1.55 1.53 13.87
N SER A 25 -2.31 1.72 12.79
CA SER A 25 -1.93 1.24 11.46
C SER A 25 -2.27 2.21 10.34
N ILE A 26 -1.69 1.96 9.16
CA ILE A 26 -2.00 2.64 7.90
C ILE A 26 -2.43 1.56 6.91
N GLN A 27 -3.58 1.76 6.25
CA GLN A 27 -4.07 0.88 5.18
C GLN A 27 -3.95 1.59 3.83
N LEU A 28 -3.36 0.90 2.85
CA LEU A 28 -3.24 1.36 1.46
C LEU A 28 -4.04 0.43 0.55
N GLU A 29 -5.20 0.90 0.10
CA GLU A 29 -6.02 0.19 -0.88
C GLU A 29 -5.67 0.68 -2.29
N ILE A 30 -5.19 -0.23 -3.14
CA ILE A 30 -4.69 0.10 -4.48
C ILE A 30 -5.61 -0.51 -5.53
N SER A 31 -6.16 0.34 -6.39
CA SER A 31 -7.08 -0.07 -7.46
C SER A 31 -6.42 -1.05 -8.44
N THR A 32 -7.22 -1.87 -9.13
CA THR A 32 -6.71 -2.79 -10.16
C THR A 32 -5.91 -2.06 -11.25
N PRO A 33 -6.40 -0.96 -11.84
CA PRO A 33 -5.64 -0.24 -12.87
C PRO A 33 -4.29 0.29 -12.35
N GLN A 34 -4.24 0.78 -11.12
CA GLN A 34 -2.99 1.27 -10.54
C GLN A 34 -2.01 0.11 -10.27
N ARG A 35 -2.51 -1.04 -9.79
CA ARG A 35 -1.68 -2.24 -9.61
C ARG A 35 -1.18 -2.78 -10.94
N GLU A 36 -1.95 -2.72 -12.02
CA GLU A 36 -1.54 -3.10 -13.36
C GLU A 36 -0.46 -2.15 -13.91
N ALA A 37 -0.63 -0.84 -13.73
CA ALA A 37 0.29 0.19 -14.20
C ALA A 37 1.72 0.09 -13.60
N PHE A 38 1.91 -0.68 -12.53
CA PHE A 38 3.21 -0.94 -11.93
C PHE A 38 4.09 -1.92 -12.72
N PHE A 39 3.52 -2.62 -13.70
CA PHE A 39 4.20 -3.71 -14.39
C PHE A 39 4.05 -3.56 -15.89
N SER A 40 5.10 -3.88 -16.65
CA SER A 40 4.97 -4.03 -18.12
C SER A 40 4.17 -5.28 -18.48
N GLU A 41 4.15 -6.29 -17.61
CA GLU A 41 3.35 -7.51 -17.77
C GLU A 41 2.69 -7.90 -16.44
N PHE A 42 1.35 -7.98 -16.43
CA PHE A 42 0.56 -8.20 -15.22
C PHE A 42 0.09 -9.65 -15.05
N SER A 43 1.01 -10.56 -14.73
CA SER A 43 0.68 -11.95 -14.36
C SER A 43 1.32 -12.38 -13.05
N LEU A 44 0.89 -13.53 -12.51
CA LEU A 44 1.51 -14.12 -11.34
C LEU A 44 3.02 -14.35 -11.54
N TRP A 45 3.41 -14.82 -12.71
CA TRP A 45 4.78 -15.25 -13.00
C TRP A 45 5.69 -14.10 -13.45
N THR A 46 5.12 -13.03 -14.01
CA THR A 46 5.90 -11.98 -14.68
C THR A 46 6.06 -10.72 -13.83
N ARG A 47 5.14 -10.41 -12.91
CA ARG A 47 5.22 -9.21 -12.05
C ARG A 47 6.54 -9.06 -11.28
N ALA A 48 7.19 -10.17 -10.93
CA ALA A 48 8.45 -10.11 -10.21
C ALA A 48 9.58 -9.50 -11.05
N SER A 49 9.63 -9.78 -12.36
CA SER A 49 10.66 -9.29 -13.28
C SER A 49 10.22 -8.07 -14.11
N SER A 50 8.93 -7.73 -14.13
CA SER A 50 8.36 -6.70 -15.01
C SER A 50 8.06 -5.35 -14.35
N LYS A 51 8.60 -5.08 -13.15
CA LYS A 51 8.41 -3.81 -12.43
C LYS A 51 8.94 -2.64 -13.26
N ASN A 52 8.13 -1.60 -13.45
CA ASN A 52 8.51 -0.41 -14.22
C ASN A 52 8.80 0.81 -13.32
N GLU A 53 9.04 1.96 -13.94
CA GLU A 53 9.32 3.22 -13.24
C GLU A 53 8.18 3.67 -12.31
N THR A 54 6.92 3.44 -12.70
CA THR A 54 5.75 3.74 -11.85
C THR A 54 5.78 2.95 -10.54
N PHE A 55 6.16 1.67 -10.59
CA PHE A 55 6.36 0.87 -9.36
C PHE A 55 7.46 1.46 -8.48
N GLN A 56 8.61 1.82 -9.08
CA GLN A 56 9.74 2.36 -8.32
C GLN A 56 9.41 3.72 -7.69
N ALA A 57 8.67 4.58 -8.39
CA ALA A 57 8.20 5.85 -7.86
C ALA A 57 7.25 5.64 -6.67
N TYR A 58 6.31 4.70 -6.78
CA TYR A 58 5.40 4.37 -5.67
C TYR A 58 6.15 3.87 -4.43
N VAL A 59 7.09 2.92 -4.60
CA VAL A 59 7.88 2.40 -3.48
C VAL A 59 8.76 3.47 -2.85
N SER A 60 9.38 4.34 -3.66
CA SER A 60 10.21 5.44 -3.17
C SER A 60 9.41 6.39 -2.29
N ALA A 61 8.20 6.77 -2.72
CA ALA A 61 7.31 7.63 -1.93
C ALA A 61 6.93 6.99 -0.59
N VAL A 62 6.63 5.68 -0.57
CA VAL A 62 6.34 4.97 0.70
C VAL A 62 7.56 4.96 1.63
N LYS A 63 8.76 4.67 1.10
CA LYS A 63 10.01 4.68 1.88
C LYS A 63 10.30 6.05 2.48
N GLU A 64 10.13 7.11 1.70
CA GLU A 64 10.33 8.48 2.17
C GLU A 64 9.45 8.81 3.37
N VAL A 65 8.16 8.44 3.34
CA VAL A 65 7.25 8.63 4.48
C VAL A 65 7.73 7.87 5.72
N LEU A 66 8.18 6.62 5.55
CA LEU A 66 8.68 5.83 6.68
C LEU A 66 9.94 6.46 7.29
N GLU A 67 10.87 6.90 6.45
CA GLU A 67 12.14 7.50 6.90
C GLU A 67 11.97 8.90 7.50
N THR A 68 11.01 9.69 7.02
CA THR A 68 10.80 11.06 7.52
C THR A 68 9.90 11.11 8.74
N ARG A 69 8.93 10.20 8.86
CA ARG A 69 7.88 10.27 9.88
C ARG A 69 8.02 9.26 11.03
N TYR A 70 8.73 8.16 10.80
CA TYR A 70 8.79 7.01 11.71
C TYR A 70 10.22 6.50 11.98
N LYS A 71 11.25 7.31 11.68
CA LYS A 71 12.64 7.04 12.06
C LYS A 71 12.86 7.08 13.57
#